data_AF-A0A7J2JQS5-F1
#
_entry.id   AF-A0A7J2JQS5-F1
#
_cell.length_a   1.000
_cell.length_b   1.000
_cell.length_c   1.000
_cell.angle_alpha   90.00
_cell.angle_beta   90.00
_cell.angle_gamma   90.00
#
_symmetry.space_group_name_H-M   'P 1'
#
loop_
_entity.id
_entity.type
_entity.pdbx_description
1 polymer ?
#
loop_
_entity_poly.entity_id
_entity_poly.type
_entity_poly.pdbx_seq_one_letter_code
_entity_poly.pdbx_strand_id
1 'polypeptide(L)'
;MREDRVRAVLENVAEPVEEFVMTMDELREIAKKPRPTTYIGYEPSGPIHVGVLFTIQKLAKLASLGFHSIALMADLHGFLNGKGSLEILKEVSLTYWREVFTTLGSPDIDIVLGSDYQLTADYELDMLTLSQRVTARRAWRAMSMIARETEHPTVGQHIYPIMQALDIIYLGCDLAMGGTDQRRIHALARELFGSK
;
A
#
# COMPACT_ATOMS: atom_id res chain seq x y z
N MET A 1 -21.95 16.97 -4.46
CA MET A 1 -20.98 15.97 -3.93
C MET A 1 -20.32 15.28 -5.10
N ARG A 2 -19.03 14.93 -4.99
CA ARG A 2 -18.36 14.06 -5.99
C ARG A 2 -18.72 12.60 -5.73
N GLU A 3 -20.00 12.26 -5.90
CA GLU A 3 -20.55 10.91 -5.65
C GLU A 3 -19.95 9.87 -6.59
N ASP A 4 -19.52 10.29 -7.76
CA ASP A 4 -18.75 9.52 -8.73
C ASP A 4 -17.44 8.99 -8.14
N ARG A 5 -16.72 9.81 -7.37
CA ARG A 5 -15.48 9.40 -6.68
C ARG A 5 -15.74 8.36 -5.61
N VAL A 6 -16.73 8.58 -4.74
CA VAL A 6 -17.09 7.62 -3.69
C VAL A 6 -17.51 6.29 -4.30
N ARG A 7 -18.37 6.32 -5.32
CA ARG A 7 -18.78 5.11 -6.06
C ARG A 7 -17.59 4.39 -6.70
N ALA A 8 -16.65 5.13 -7.31
CA ALA A 8 -15.47 4.54 -7.92
C ALA A 8 -14.54 3.89 -6.89
N VAL A 9 -14.43 4.43 -5.67
CA VAL A 9 -13.68 3.78 -4.58
C VAL A 9 -14.37 2.50 -4.15
N LEU A 10 -15.70 2.53 -3.96
CA LEU A 10 -16.48 1.39 -3.44
C LEU A 10 -16.71 0.26 -4.46
N GLU A 11 -16.59 0.55 -5.75
CA GLU A 11 -16.73 -0.45 -6.81
C GLU A 11 -15.76 -1.63 -6.58
N ASN A 12 -16.29 -2.84 -6.43
CA ASN A 12 -15.53 -4.08 -6.15
C ASN A 12 -14.79 -4.12 -4.80
N VAL A 13 -15.19 -3.29 -3.83
CA VAL A 13 -14.79 -3.49 -2.43
C VAL A 13 -15.51 -4.72 -1.86
N ALA A 14 -14.83 -5.46 -0.97
CA ALA A 14 -15.42 -6.62 -0.33
C ALA A 14 -16.60 -6.24 0.57
N GLU A 15 -17.53 -7.19 0.74
CA GLU A 15 -18.72 -7.03 1.58
C GLU A 15 -18.55 -7.77 2.92
N PRO A 16 -19.07 -7.23 4.04
CA PRO A 16 -19.82 -5.97 4.15
C PRO A 16 -18.91 -4.72 4.11
N VAL A 17 -19.32 -3.67 3.39
CA VAL A 17 -18.54 -2.43 3.23
C VAL A 17 -18.07 -1.83 4.56
N GLU A 18 -18.88 -1.90 5.62
CA GLU A 18 -18.54 -1.38 6.95
C GLU A 18 -17.34 -2.08 7.59
N GLU A 19 -17.04 -3.31 7.17
CA GLU A 19 -15.85 -4.03 7.62
C GLU A 19 -14.58 -3.60 6.87
N PHE A 20 -14.71 -3.30 5.57
CA PHE A 20 -13.59 -3.09 4.66
C PHE A 20 -13.29 -1.62 4.36
N VAL A 21 -14.16 -0.69 4.76
CA VAL A 21 -13.96 0.76 4.64
C VAL A 21 -13.89 1.41 6.02
N MET A 22 -12.72 1.98 6.34
CA MET A 22 -12.40 2.55 7.66
C MET A 22 -12.05 4.05 7.54
N THR A 23 -12.98 5.00 7.60
CA THR A 23 -14.45 4.88 7.73
C THR A 23 -15.17 5.46 6.50
N MET A 24 -16.47 5.16 6.36
CA MET A 24 -17.31 5.69 5.28
C MET A 24 -17.42 7.22 5.28
N ASP A 25 -17.44 7.86 6.46
CA ASP A 25 -17.53 9.31 6.55
C ASP A 25 -16.23 9.99 6.15
N GLU A 26 -15.09 9.45 6.58
CA GLU A 26 -13.78 9.93 6.14
C GLU A 26 -13.61 9.78 4.62
N LEU A 27 -14.08 8.68 4.02
CA LEU A 27 -14.08 8.50 2.57
C LEU A 27 -14.87 9.62 1.86
N ARG A 28 -16.04 9.99 2.40
CA ARG A 28 -16.85 11.10 1.84
C ARG A 28 -16.12 12.43 1.92
N GLU A 29 -15.38 12.69 3.00
CA GLU A 29 -14.57 13.90 3.12
C GLU A 29 -13.36 13.90 2.19
N ILE A 30 -12.65 12.78 2.07
CA ILE A 30 -11.52 12.61 1.14
C ILE A 30 -11.97 12.86 -0.30
N ALA A 31 -13.13 12.32 -0.70
CA ALA A 31 -13.68 12.51 -2.04
C ALA A 31 -13.95 13.98 -2.40
N LYS A 32 -14.16 14.86 -1.41
CA LYS A 32 -14.36 16.30 -1.60
C LYS A 32 -13.05 17.07 -1.80
N LYS A 33 -11.89 16.53 -1.40
CA LYS A 33 -10.60 17.20 -1.59
C LYS A 33 -10.37 17.50 -3.08
N PRO A 34 -9.71 18.61 -3.45
CA PRO A 34 -9.47 18.93 -4.85
C PRO A 34 -8.72 17.81 -5.60
N ARG A 35 -7.63 17.32 -4.99
CA ARG A 35 -6.77 16.26 -5.49
C ARG A 35 -6.36 15.33 -4.34
N PRO A 36 -7.23 14.38 -3.94
CA PRO A 36 -6.89 13.41 -2.89
C PRO A 36 -5.81 12.44 -3.36
N THR A 37 -4.92 12.03 -2.46
CA THR A 37 -3.88 11.05 -2.75
C THR A 37 -4.35 9.65 -2.36
N THR A 38 -4.16 8.68 -3.24
CA THR A 38 -4.44 7.27 -2.97
C THR A 38 -3.26 6.42 -3.40
N TYR A 39 -3.01 5.32 -2.70
CA TYR A 39 -1.96 4.39 -3.11
C TYR A 39 -2.37 2.92 -2.95
N ILE A 40 -1.71 2.07 -3.73
CA ILE A 40 -1.63 0.62 -3.52
C ILE A 40 -0.15 0.22 -3.59
N GLY A 41 0.29 -0.59 -2.63
CA GLY A 41 1.62 -1.19 -2.62
C GLY A 41 1.67 -2.54 -3.31
N TYR A 42 2.76 -2.80 -4.04
CA TYR A 42 2.99 -4.02 -4.78
C TYR A 42 4.38 -4.56 -4.50
N GLU A 43 4.50 -5.81 -4.04
CA GLU A 43 5.77 -6.52 -4.06
C GLU A 43 6.05 -6.95 -5.52
N PRO A 44 7.08 -6.41 -6.19
CA PRO A 44 7.32 -6.58 -7.62
C PRO A 44 7.94 -7.96 -7.92
N SER A 45 7.23 -9.03 -7.57
CA SER A 45 7.70 -10.41 -7.71
C SER A 45 6.98 -11.13 -8.84
N GLY A 46 7.73 -11.53 -9.86
CA GLY A 46 7.24 -12.38 -10.95
C GLY A 46 6.20 -11.71 -11.87
N PRO A 47 5.52 -12.52 -12.72
CA PRO A 47 4.55 -12.03 -13.69
C PRO A 47 3.28 -11.46 -13.03
N ILE A 48 2.77 -10.36 -13.59
CA ILE A 48 1.49 -9.77 -13.20
C ILE A 48 0.35 -10.69 -13.64
N HIS A 49 -0.54 -11.02 -12.70
CA HIS A 49 -1.73 -11.84 -12.94
C HIS A 49 -3.02 -11.00 -12.84
N VAL A 50 -4.16 -11.61 -13.18
CA VAL A 50 -5.48 -10.92 -13.23
C VAL A 50 -5.86 -10.22 -11.91
N GLY A 51 -5.49 -10.78 -10.76
CA GLY A 51 -5.70 -10.13 -9.46
C GLY A 51 -5.06 -8.73 -9.35
N VAL A 52 -3.82 -8.57 -9.84
CA VAL A 52 -3.14 -7.27 -9.86
C VAL A 52 -3.79 -6.34 -10.89
N LEU A 53 -4.23 -6.88 -12.04
CA LEU A 53 -4.88 -6.09 -13.09
C LEU A 53 -6.12 -5.32 -12.58
N PHE A 54 -6.93 -5.91 -11.69
CA PHE A 54 -8.07 -5.20 -11.08
C PHE A 54 -7.64 -3.95 -10.30
N THR A 55 -6.54 -4.04 -9.57
CA THR A 55 -6.02 -2.91 -8.78
C THR A 55 -5.35 -1.84 -9.67
N ILE A 56 -4.69 -2.24 -10.77
CA ILE A 56 -4.17 -1.32 -11.80
C ILE A 56 -5.33 -0.51 -12.41
N GLN A 57 -6.40 -1.18 -12.82
CA GLN A 57 -7.60 -0.56 -13.39
C GLN A 57 -8.29 0.36 -12.36
N LYS A 58 -8.29 -0.03 -11.08
CA LYS A 58 -8.79 0.83 -9.99
C LYS A 58 -8.00 2.12 -9.88
N LEU A 59 -6.66 2.06 -9.83
CA LEU A 59 -5.80 3.25 -9.77
C LEU A 59 -5.98 4.14 -10.99
N ALA A 60 -6.04 3.56 -12.20
CA ALA A 60 -6.28 4.29 -13.44
C ALA A 60 -7.62 5.04 -13.41
N LYS A 61 -8.68 4.38 -12.94
CA LYS A 61 -10.00 5.01 -12.82
C LYS A 61 -9.99 6.15 -11.81
N LEU A 62 -9.36 5.97 -10.65
CA LEU A 62 -9.25 7.05 -9.66
C LEU A 62 -8.41 8.22 -10.19
N ALA A 63 -7.34 7.94 -10.94
CA ALA A 63 -6.54 8.98 -11.60
C ALA A 63 -7.39 9.81 -12.57
N SER A 64 -8.23 9.14 -13.38
CA SER A 64 -9.18 9.82 -14.29
C SER A 64 -10.22 10.69 -13.57
N LEU A 65 -10.49 10.39 -12.29
CA LEU A 65 -11.38 11.18 -11.42
C LEU A 65 -10.64 12.25 -10.62
N GLY A 66 -9.35 12.48 -10.90
CA GLY A 66 -8.51 13.52 -10.31
C GLY A 66 -7.94 13.16 -8.94
N PHE A 67 -7.82 11.88 -8.61
CA PHE A 67 -6.92 11.45 -7.53
C PHE A 67 -5.47 11.55 -8.00
N HIS A 68 -4.55 11.82 -7.08
CA HIS A 68 -3.15 11.46 -7.27
C HIS A 68 -3.02 9.98 -6.90
N SER A 69 -3.05 9.12 -7.93
CA SER A 69 -2.97 7.66 -7.77
C SER A 69 -1.53 7.19 -7.81
N ILE A 70 -1.06 6.58 -6.73
CA ILE A 70 0.30 6.08 -6.59
C ILE A 70 0.31 4.55 -6.62
N ALA A 71 1.15 3.98 -7.47
CA ALA A 71 1.54 2.59 -7.41
C ALA A 71 2.93 2.50 -6.76
N LEU A 72 2.97 2.04 -5.51
CA LEU A 72 4.24 1.84 -4.80
C LEU A 72 4.83 0.48 -5.19
N MET A 73 5.95 0.52 -5.90
CA MET A 73 6.80 -0.65 -6.15
C MET A 73 7.63 -0.92 -4.89
N ALA A 74 7.10 -1.79 -4.03
CA ALA A 74 7.62 -2.06 -2.69
C ALA A 74 8.75 -3.12 -2.76
N ASP A 75 9.88 -2.73 -3.35
CA ASP A 75 11.05 -3.58 -3.56
C ASP A 75 11.70 -4.02 -2.25
N LEU A 76 11.82 -3.13 -1.25
CA LEU A 76 12.31 -3.49 0.08
C LEU A 76 11.35 -4.44 0.82
N HIS A 77 10.05 -4.23 0.70
CA HIS A 77 9.03 -5.14 1.24
C HIS A 77 9.15 -6.53 0.62
N GLY A 78 9.27 -6.62 -0.71
CA GLY A 78 9.51 -7.87 -1.42
C GLY A 78 10.82 -8.55 -0.98
N PHE A 79 11.87 -7.77 -0.74
CA PHE A 79 13.15 -8.27 -0.21
C PHE A 79 12.98 -8.87 1.19
N LEU A 80 12.31 -8.16 2.11
CA LEU A 80 12.03 -8.64 3.47
C LEU A 80 11.12 -9.88 3.49
N ASN A 81 10.25 -10.04 2.49
CA ASN A 81 9.38 -11.21 2.31
C ASN A 81 10.03 -12.33 1.47
N GLY A 82 11.32 -12.22 1.14
CA GLY A 82 12.09 -13.27 0.48
C GLY A 82 11.70 -13.52 -0.99
N LYS A 83 11.23 -12.49 -1.71
CA LYS A 83 10.81 -12.60 -3.11
C LYS A 83 11.95 -12.56 -4.13
N GLY A 84 13.15 -12.14 -3.72
CA GLY A 84 14.33 -12.02 -4.57
C GLY A 84 15.39 -11.12 -3.98
N SER A 85 16.49 -10.90 -4.71
CA SER A 85 17.47 -9.87 -4.35
C SER A 85 16.90 -8.47 -4.61
N LEU A 86 17.38 -7.47 -3.86
CA LEU A 86 16.95 -6.09 -4.03
C LEU A 86 17.22 -5.56 -5.44
N GLU A 87 18.34 -5.95 -6.05
CA GLU A 87 18.71 -5.61 -7.43
C GLU A 87 17.66 -6.10 -8.43
N ILE A 88 17.27 -7.38 -8.35
CA ILE A 88 16.26 -7.96 -9.25
C ILE A 88 14.89 -7.29 -9.04
N LEU A 89 14.49 -7.07 -7.79
CA LEU A 89 13.19 -6.47 -7.48
C LEU A 89 13.10 -5.03 -8.00
N LYS A 90 14.19 -4.26 -7.86
CA LYS A 90 14.29 -2.90 -8.41
C LYS A 90 14.27 -2.91 -9.94
N GLU A 91 15.02 -3.80 -10.59
CA GLU A 91 15.02 -3.92 -12.04
C GLU A 91 13.62 -4.26 -12.58
N VAL A 92 12.96 -5.26 -11.99
CA VAL A 92 11.62 -5.72 -12.40
C VAL A 92 10.56 -4.63 -12.19
N SER A 93 10.70 -3.82 -11.14
CA SER A 93 9.85 -2.66 -10.86
C SER A 93 9.95 -1.60 -11.96
N LEU A 94 11.17 -1.26 -12.35
CA LEU A 94 11.45 -0.16 -13.27
C LEU A 94 11.29 -0.54 -14.75
N THR A 95 11.29 -1.84 -15.06
CA THR A 95 11.12 -2.36 -16.41
C THR A 95 9.72 -2.93 -16.61
N TYR A 96 9.50 -4.20 -16.26
CA TYR A 96 8.29 -4.94 -16.54
C TYR A 96 7.05 -4.35 -15.86
N TRP A 97 7.10 -4.07 -14.56
CA TRP A 97 5.94 -3.56 -13.82
C TRP A 97 5.57 -2.15 -14.29
N ARG A 98 6.57 -1.27 -14.46
CA ARG A 98 6.36 0.08 -14.98
C ARG A 98 5.63 0.06 -16.32
N GLU A 99 6.11 -0.72 -17.28
CA GLU A 99 5.51 -0.84 -18.61
C GLU A 99 4.06 -1.33 -18.55
N VAL A 100 3.77 -2.32 -17.71
CA VAL A 100 2.42 -2.88 -17.55
C VAL A 100 1.47 -1.84 -16.94
N PHE A 101 1.89 -1.10 -15.91
CA PHE A 101 1.06 -0.07 -15.29
C PHE A 101 0.76 1.08 -16.26
N THR A 102 1.77 1.51 -17.03
CA THR A 102 1.59 2.57 -18.04
C THR A 102 0.67 2.11 -19.18
N THR A 103 0.83 0.87 -19.67
CA THR A 103 0.10 0.37 -20.84
C THR A 103 -1.31 -0.14 -20.51
N LEU A 104 -1.46 -0.92 -19.45
CA LEU A 104 -2.75 -1.53 -19.06
C LEU A 104 -3.53 -0.72 -18.03
N GLY A 105 -2.90 0.26 -17.39
CA GLY A 105 -3.52 1.16 -16.43
C GLY A 105 -3.73 2.53 -17.03
N SER A 106 -2.76 3.41 -16.78
CA SER A 106 -2.73 4.78 -17.31
C SER A 106 -1.34 5.37 -17.09
N PRO A 107 -0.84 6.24 -18.00
CA PRO A 107 0.34 7.06 -17.74
C PRO A 107 0.16 8.05 -16.58
N ASP A 108 -1.07 8.31 -16.13
CA ASP A 108 -1.37 9.20 -15.00
C ASP A 108 -1.19 8.51 -13.62
N ILE A 109 -0.89 7.21 -13.59
CA ILE A 109 -0.52 6.52 -12.36
C ILE A 109 0.93 6.88 -12.03
N ASP A 110 1.15 7.44 -10.86
CA ASP A 110 2.48 7.77 -10.36
C ASP A 110 3.15 6.51 -9.82
N ILE A 111 4.30 6.14 -10.40
CA ILE A 111 5.01 4.91 -10.06
C ILE A 111 6.21 5.28 -9.20
N VAL A 112 6.13 4.93 -7.92
CA VAL A 112 7.15 5.24 -6.91
C VAL A 112 7.88 3.97 -6.52
N LEU A 113 9.21 4.01 -6.46
CA LEU A 113 10.00 2.89 -5.95
C LEU A 113 10.22 3.06 -4.43
N GLY A 114 9.95 2.03 -3.64
CA GLY A 114 10.06 2.09 -2.17
C GLY A 114 11.47 2.48 -1.71
N SER A 115 12.49 1.86 -2.29
CA SER A 115 13.90 2.17 -1.99
C SER A 115 14.33 3.61 -2.30
N ASP A 116 13.54 4.41 -3.03
CA ASP A 116 13.87 5.82 -3.29
C ASP A 116 13.70 6.71 -2.04
N TYR A 117 12.90 6.31 -1.05
CA TYR A 117 12.68 7.09 0.18
C TYR A 117 12.81 6.29 1.47
N GLN A 118 12.59 4.97 1.45
CA GLN A 118 12.54 4.14 2.66
C GLN A 118 13.90 3.93 3.34
N LEU A 119 15.00 4.34 2.70
CA LEU A 119 16.36 4.31 3.26
C LEU A 119 16.88 5.71 3.60
N THR A 120 16.01 6.72 3.56
CA THR A 120 16.38 8.06 4.03
C THR A 120 16.50 8.07 5.55
N ALA A 121 17.37 8.93 6.07
CA ALA A 121 17.61 9.02 7.52
C ALA A 121 16.34 9.30 8.32
N ASP A 122 15.44 10.12 7.77
CA ASP A 122 14.15 10.46 8.41
C ASP A 122 13.25 9.22 8.49
N TYR A 123 13.10 8.48 7.39
CA TYR A 123 12.27 7.27 7.35
C TYR A 123 12.82 6.19 8.27
N GLU A 124 14.14 5.97 8.26
CA GLU A 124 14.79 4.99 9.14
C GLU A 124 14.61 5.37 10.61
N LEU A 125 14.73 6.65 10.98
CA LEU A 125 14.53 7.12 12.34
C LEU A 125 13.08 6.95 12.80
N ASP A 126 12.10 7.23 11.94
CA ASP A 126 10.69 7.01 12.23
C ASP A 126 10.37 5.51 12.37
N MET A 127 10.97 4.65 11.52
CA MET A 127 10.84 3.20 11.63
C MET A 127 11.37 2.70 12.97
N LEU A 128 12.57 3.15 13.37
CA LEU A 128 13.12 2.83 14.69
C LEU A 128 12.24 3.35 15.83
N THR A 129 11.68 4.56 15.70
CA THR A 129 10.78 5.14 16.70
C THR A 129 9.51 4.31 16.86
N LEU A 130 8.91 3.85 15.76
CA LEU A 130 7.74 2.98 15.82
C LEU A 130 8.07 1.58 16.31
N SER A 131 9.27 1.08 16.06
CA SER A 131 9.72 -0.22 16.57
C SER A 131 9.71 -0.28 18.11
N GLN A 132 9.82 0.86 18.80
CA GLN A 132 9.69 0.95 20.26
C GLN A 132 8.23 0.86 20.75
N ARG A 133 7.26 1.16 19.89
CA ARG A 133 5.83 1.23 20.22
C ARG A 133 5.06 -0.02 19.78
N VAL A 134 5.51 -0.68 18.73
CA VAL A 134 4.86 -1.87 18.16
C VAL A 134 5.51 -3.12 18.73
N THR A 135 4.75 -3.88 19.53
CA THR A 135 5.24 -5.18 20.03
C THR A 135 5.44 -6.18 18.89
N ALA A 136 6.42 -7.08 19.02
CA ALA A 136 6.68 -8.13 18.02
C ALA A 136 5.43 -8.98 17.72
N ARG A 137 4.62 -9.28 18.75
CA ARG A 137 3.33 -9.98 18.61
C ARG A 137 2.34 -9.19 17.76
N ARG A 138 2.26 -7.86 17.95
CA ARG A 138 1.36 -7.00 17.18
C ARG A 138 1.79 -6.93 15.72
N ALA A 139 3.08 -6.73 15.46
CA ALA A 139 3.65 -6.76 14.12
C ALA A 139 3.34 -8.09 13.40
N TRP A 140 3.58 -9.23 14.06
CA TRP A 140 3.29 -10.53 13.46
C TRP A 140 1.80 -10.76 13.17
N ARG A 141 0.92 -10.36 14.09
CA ARG A 141 -0.54 -10.45 13.86
C ARG A 141 -0.99 -9.62 12.67
N ALA A 142 -0.32 -8.50 12.38
CA ALA A 142 -0.59 -7.68 11.19
C ALA A 142 -0.16 -8.40 9.90
N MET A 143 0.92 -9.18 9.96
CA MET A 143 1.46 -9.93 8.81
C MET A 143 0.82 -11.29 8.53
N SER A 144 0.01 -11.84 9.44
CA SER A 144 -0.37 -13.25 9.36
C SER A 144 -1.18 -13.67 8.12
N MET A 145 -1.66 -12.72 7.31
CA MET A 145 -2.35 -13.00 6.03
C MET A 145 -1.47 -12.76 4.80
N ILE A 146 -0.29 -12.17 4.99
CA ILE A 146 0.58 -11.64 3.91
C ILE A 146 1.92 -12.38 3.90
N ALA A 147 2.48 -12.64 5.09
CA ALA A 147 3.71 -13.39 5.22
C ALA A 147 3.53 -14.82 4.73
N ARG A 148 4.57 -15.34 4.07
CA ARG A 148 4.69 -16.78 3.85
C ARG A 148 4.65 -17.48 5.20
N GLU A 149 3.71 -18.41 5.39
CA GLU A 149 3.60 -19.18 6.63
C GLU A 149 4.95 -19.82 6.96
N THR A 150 5.46 -19.49 8.15
CA THR A 150 6.70 -20.04 8.70
C THR A 150 6.49 -20.25 10.19
N GLU A 151 6.97 -21.38 10.69
CA GLU A 151 6.99 -21.69 12.13
C GLU A 151 7.80 -20.64 12.92
N HIS A 152 8.78 -20.01 12.25
CA HIS A 152 9.67 -19.01 12.82
C HIS A 152 9.77 -17.79 11.89
N PRO A 153 9.01 -16.72 12.16
CA PRO A 153 9.10 -15.50 11.37
C PRO A 153 10.43 -14.78 11.56
N THR A 154 10.93 -14.17 10.49
CA THR A 154 12.17 -13.38 10.54
C THR A 154 11.92 -12.00 11.14
N VAL A 155 12.96 -11.35 11.66
CA VAL A 155 12.87 -9.95 12.12
C VAL A 155 12.37 -9.03 10.99
N GLY A 156 12.78 -9.27 9.75
CA GLY A 156 12.30 -8.54 8.58
C GLY A 156 10.77 -8.61 8.41
N GLN A 157 10.17 -9.78 8.67
CA GLN A 157 8.72 -9.92 8.65
C GLN A 157 8.03 -9.16 9.79
N HIS A 158 8.71 -8.84 10.89
CA HIS A 158 8.17 -7.95 11.92
C HIS A 158 8.36 -6.46 11.58
N ILE A 159 9.38 -6.11 10.80
CA ILE A 159 9.62 -4.73 10.33
C ILE A 159 8.66 -4.34 9.21
N TYR A 160 8.38 -5.27 8.29
CA TYR A 160 7.49 -5.08 7.14
C TYR A 160 6.19 -4.30 7.45
N PRO A 161 5.36 -4.68 8.43
CA PRO A 161 4.09 -3.98 8.68
C PRO A 161 4.29 -2.58 9.26
N ILE A 162 5.45 -2.31 9.90
CA ILE A 162 5.80 -0.98 10.39
C ILE A 162 6.17 -0.09 9.20
N MET A 163 6.97 -0.61 8.25
CA MET A 163 7.30 0.09 7.02
C MET A 163 6.04 0.43 6.21
N GLN A 164 5.17 -0.55 5.98
CA GLN A 164 3.94 -0.31 5.22
C GLN A 164 2.99 0.68 5.92
N ALA A 165 2.98 0.73 7.26
CA ALA A 165 2.25 1.78 7.97
C ALA A 165 2.89 3.16 7.73
N LEU A 166 4.22 3.28 7.77
CA LEU A 166 4.93 4.53 7.48
C LEU A 166 4.76 5.00 6.04
N ASP A 167 4.72 4.10 5.08
CA ASP A 167 4.51 4.43 3.66
C ASP A 167 3.26 5.28 3.45
N ILE A 168 2.19 5.02 4.22
CA ILE A 168 0.95 5.81 4.16
C ILE A 168 1.22 7.29 4.47
N ILE A 169 2.11 7.57 5.43
CA ILE A 169 2.46 8.92 5.85
C ILE A 169 3.45 9.55 4.87
N TYR A 170 4.51 8.83 4.50
CA TYR A 170 5.58 9.34 3.62
C TYR A 170 5.10 9.58 2.19
N LEU A 171 4.10 8.83 1.72
CA LEU A 171 3.45 9.09 0.44
C LEU A 171 2.38 10.20 0.51
N GLY A 172 2.12 10.78 1.69
CA GLY A 172 1.07 11.78 1.88
C GLY A 172 -0.31 11.24 1.49
N CYS A 173 -0.57 9.97 1.79
CA CYS A 173 -1.74 9.26 1.31
C CYS A 173 -2.99 9.61 2.13
N ASP A 174 -4.06 10.03 1.45
CA ASP A 174 -5.37 10.23 2.06
C ASP A 174 -6.16 8.92 2.15
N LEU A 175 -6.03 8.06 1.14
CA LEU A 175 -6.78 6.81 0.99
C LEU A 175 -5.84 5.65 0.64
N ALA A 176 -5.47 4.86 1.65
CA ALA A 176 -4.77 3.60 1.46
C ALA A 176 -5.73 2.51 0.95
N MET A 177 -5.41 1.89 -0.18
CA MET A 177 -6.17 0.78 -0.75
C MET A 177 -5.31 -0.48 -0.81
N GLY A 178 -5.96 -1.64 -0.73
CA GLY A 178 -5.29 -2.94 -0.80
C GLY A 178 -6.28 -4.08 -0.77
N GLY A 179 -5.77 -5.30 -0.93
CA GLY A 179 -6.57 -6.52 -0.73
C GLY A 179 -7.04 -6.66 0.72
N THR A 180 -8.00 -7.56 0.94
CA THR A 180 -8.56 -7.82 2.28
C THR A 180 -7.53 -8.38 3.26
N ASP A 181 -6.47 -9.00 2.75
CA ASP A 181 -5.28 -9.44 3.48
C ASP A 181 -4.50 -8.28 4.12
N GLN A 182 -4.54 -7.08 3.52
CA GLN A 182 -3.85 -5.87 3.99
C GLN A 182 -4.57 -5.17 5.15
N ARG A 183 -5.82 -5.54 5.42
CA ARG A 183 -6.69 -4.87 6.40
C ARG A 183 -6.05 -4.72 7.78
N ARG A 184 -5.31 -5.72 8.24
CA ARG A 184 -4.69 -5.69 9.58
C ARG A 184 -3.53 -4.70 9.66
N ILE A 185 -2.77 -4.51 8.58
CA ILE A 185 -1.72 -3.49 8.51
C ILE A 185 -2.35 -2.10 8.44
N HIS A 186 -3.41 -1.91 7.64
CA HIS A 186 -4.14 -0.64 7.60
C HIS A 186 -4.73 -0.29 8.98
N ALA A 187 -5.27 -1.27 9.70
CA ALA A 187 -5.73 -1.07 11.08
C ALA A 187 -4.59 -0.71 12.05
N LEU A 188 -3.39 -1.30 11.88
CA LEU A 188 -2.21 -0.91 12.64
C LEU A 188 -1.81 0.54 12.34
N ALA A 189 -1.81 0.96 11.08
CA ALA A 189 -1.50 2.34 10.71
C ALA A 189 -2.48 3.34 11.35
N ARG A 190 -3.78 3.02 11.36
CA ARG A 190 -4.79 3.85 12.06
C ARG A 190 -4.58 3.89 13.58
N GLU A 191 -4.14 2.79 14.21
CA GLU A 191 -3.81 2.78 15.63
C GLU A 191 -2.59 3.67 15.94
N LEU A 192 -1.61 3.71 15.03
CA LEU A 192 -0.37 4.46 15.21
C LEU A 192 -0.53 5.96 14.90
N PHE A 193 -1.31 6.31 13.87
CA PHE A 193 -1.37 7.67 13.32
C PHE A 193 -2.77 8.28 13.31
N GLY A 194 -3.82 7.50 13.55
CA GLY A 194 -5.18 8.01 13.56
C GLY A 194 -5.39 9.01 14.68
N SER A 195 -6.08 10.11 14.38
CA SER A 195 -6.60 11.02 15.38
C SER A 195 -7.58 10.25 16.29
N LYS A 196 -7.39 10.36 17.61
CA LYS A 196 -8.40 9.90 18.57
C LYS A 196 -9.68 10.72 18.46
#